data_AF-A0A8C9JLC4-F1
#
_entry.id   AF-A0A8C9JLC4-F1
#
_cell.length_a   1.000
_cell.length_b   1.000
_cell.length_c   1.000
_cell.angle_alpha   90.00
_cell.angle_beta   90.00
_cell.angle_gamma   90.00
#
_symmetry.space_group_name_H-M   'P 1'
#
loop_
_entity.id
_entity.type
_entity.pdbx_description
1 polymer ?
#
loop_
_entity_poly.entity_id
_entity_poly.type
_entity_poly.pdbx_seq_one_letter_code
_entity_poly.pdbx_strand_id
1 'polypeptide(L)'
;MAHARISMYLPLDINPTQAAIAYGCRALPKLNEELQSEDLLTRQKALMALCDLMHDPEHVYVAIDTGCLESLKALLKDNNDMVRIKTTEVLYIMATHNVGRNSNRKRR
;
A
#
# COMPACT_ATOMS: atom_id res chain seq x y z
N MET A 1 -28.40 -27.05 -30.26
CA MET A 1 -28.46 -25.72 -29.62
C MET A 1 -27.90 -25.88 -28.22
N ALA A 2 -26.68 -25.37 -27.98
CA ALA A 2 -25.97 -25.55 -26.71
C ALA A 2 -26.31 -24.39 -25.76
N HIS A 3 -26.99 -24.67 -24.64
CA HIS A 3 -27.22 -23.70 -23.58
C HIS A 3 -25.92 -23.44 -22.82
N ALA A 4 -25.28 -22.30 -23.08
CA ALA A 4 -24.19 -21.79 -22.25
C ALA A 4 -24.76 -21.36 -20.89
N ARG A 5 -24.71 -22.24 -19.89
CA ARG A 5 -24.98 -21.91 -18.48
C ARG A 5 -23.77 -21.13 -17.97
N ILE A 6 -23.83 -19.80 -18.07
CA ILE A 6 -22.88 -18.91 -17.40
C ILE A 6 -23.07 -19.16 -15.90
N SER A 7 -22.14 -19.92 -15.32
CA SER A 7 -22.07 -20.17 -13.89
C SER A 7 -21.88 -18.82 -13.18
N MET A 8 -22.93 -18.34 -12.52
CA MET A 8 -22.94 -17.15 -11.67
C MET A 8 -22.21 -17.40 -10.33
N TYR A 9 -21.08 -18.11 -10.35
CA TYR A 9 -20.26 -18.26 -9.16
C TYR A 9 -19.28 -17.08 -9.12
N LEU A 10 -19.65 -16.06 -8.33
CA LEU A 10 -18.71 -15.07 -7.81
C LEU A 10 -17.52 -15.85 -7.20
N PRO A 11 -16.26 -15.60 -7.59
CA PRO A 11 -15.13 -16.31 -7.00
C PRO A 11 -15.13 -16.04 -5.49
N LEU A 12 -15.37 -17.10 -4.73
CA LEU A 12 -15.67 -17.10 -3.29
C LEU A 12 -14.41 -16.93 -2.42
N ASP A 13 -13.42 -16.17 -2.88
CA ASP A 13 -12.16 -15.99 -2.16
C ASP A 13 -11.66 -14.55 -2.25
N ILE A 14 -12.56 -13.60 -1.97
CA ILE A 14 -12.14 -12.25 -1.61
C ILE A 14 -12.12 -12.23 -0.10
N ASN A 15 -10.99 -12.64 0.50
CA ASN A 15 -10.78 -12.48 1.93
C ASN A 15 -11.05 -11.00 2.26
N PRO A 16 -12.07 -10.68 3.08
CA PRO A 16 -12.40 -9.31 3.44
C PRO A 16 -11.31 -8.68 4.32
N THR A 17 -10.23 -9.39 4.62
CA THR A 17 -9.04 -8.96 5.35
C THR A 17 -7.84 -8.71 4.44
N GLN A 18 -7.84 -9.22 3.19
CA GLN A 18 -6.79 -8.97 2.22
C GLN A 18 -7.12 -7.75 1.37
N ALA A 19 -6.16 -6.82 1.23
CA ALA A 19 -6.25 -5.77 0.24
C ALA A 19 -6.29 -6.42 -1.16
N ALA A 20 -7.15 -5.92 -2.05
CA ALA A 20 -7.22 -6.37 -3.42
C ALA A 20 -6.02 -5.81 -4.20
N ILE A 21 -4.83 -6.37 -3.95
CA ILE A 21 -3.58 -5.99 -4.61
C ILE A 21 -3.76 -6.25 -6.11
N ALA A 22 -3.75 -5.18 -6.90
CA ALA A 22 -3.82 -5.29 -8.35
C ALA A 22 -2.55 -5.97 -8.89
N TYR A 23 -2.66 -6.74 -9.97
CA TYR A 23 -1.54 -7.50 -10.52
C TYR A 23 -0.43 -6.57 -11.07
N GLY A 24 0.83 -6.82 -10.71
CA GLY A 24 2.02 -6.15 -11.27
C GLY A 24 2.18 -4.67 -10.89
N CYS A 25 2.66 -3.85 -11.84
CA CYS A 25 3.04 -2.44 -11.61
C CYS A 25 1.86 -1.50 -11.25
N ARG A 26 0.60 -1.96 -11.34
CA ARG A 26 -0.59 -1.19 -10.93
C ARG A 26 -1.01 -1.42 -9.47
N ALA A 27 -0.34 -2.33 -8.75
CA ALA A 27 -0.59 -2.57 -7.33
C ALA A 27 -0.44 -1.30 -6.50
N LEU A 28 0.67 -0.57 -6.68
CA LEU A 28 1.05 0.57 -5.85
C LEU A 28 0.18 1.81 -6.06
N PRO A 29 -0.16 2.23 -7.31
CA PRO A 29 -1.08 3.36 -7.52
C PRO A 29 -2.45 3.12 -6.88
N LYS A 30 -2.98 1.90 -7.01
CA LYS A 30 -4.26 1.53 -6.42
C LYS A 30 -4.19 1.50 -4.90
N LEU A 31 -3.12 0.94 -4.31
CA LEU A 31 -2.90 1.00 -2.88
C LEU A 31 -2.81 2.45 -2.38
N ASN A 32 -2.18 3.34 -3.15
CA ASN A 32 -2.09 4.76 -2.81
C ASN A 32 -3.48 5.45 -2.79
N GLU A 33 -4.38 5.11 -3.71
CA GLU A 33 -5.77 5.55 -3.67
C GLU A 33 -6.52 4.98 -2.45
N GLU A 34 -6.33 3.70 -2.14
CA GLU A 34 -6.94 3.05 -0.97
C GLU A 34 -6.43 3.62 0.36
N LEU A 35 -5.18 4.09 0.43
CA LEU A 35 -4.62 4.81 1.58
C LEU A 35 -5.33 6.15 1.85
N GLN A 36 -5.90 6.78 0.83
CA GLN A 36 -6.64 8.04 0.93
C GLN A 36 -8.15 7.83 1.11
N SER A 37 -8.61 6.57 1.17
CA SER A 37 -10.03 6.25 1.37
C SER A 37 -10.55 6.74 2.72
N GLU A 38 -11.81 7.17 2.77
CA GLU A 38 -12.47 7.55 4.02
C GLU A 38 -12.69 6.35 4.95
N ASP A 39 -12.79 5.14 4.37
CA ASP A 39 -13.00 3.91 5.13
C ASP A 39 -11.72 3.46 5.86
N LEU A 40 -11.83 3.39 7.19
CA LEU A 40 -10.73 3.02 8.08
C LEU A 40 -10.20 1.61 7.79
N LEU A 41 -11.09 0.65 7.55
CA LEU A 41 -10.73 -0.74 7.27
C LEU A 41 -9.94 -0.85 5.96
N THR A 42 -10.36 -0.13 4.94
CA THR A 42 -9.66 -0.04 3.65
C THR A 42 -8.28 0.57 3.81
N ARG A 43 -8.14 1.69 4.54
CA ARG A 43 -6.82 2.30 4.82
C ARG A 43 -5.88 1.36 5.56
N GLN A 44 -6.38 0.66 6.58
CA GLN A 44 -5.57 -0.28 7.37
C GLN A 44 -5.10 -1.47 6.54
N LYS A 45 -5.95 -2.02 5.68
CA LYS A 45 -5.58 -3.11 4.76
C LYS A 45 -4.55 -2.66 3.74
N ALA A 46 -4.75 -1.48 3.15
CA ALA A 46 -3.80 -0.90 2.21
C ALA A 46 -2.44 -0.65 2.86
N LEU A 47 -2.41 -0.15 4.10
CA LEU A 47 -1.19 0.00 4.89
C LEU A 47 -0.50 -1.33 5.17
N MET A 48 -1.25 -2.38 5.50
CA MET A 48 -0.70 -3.70 5.80
C MET A 48 -0.07 -4.32 4.54
N ALA A 49 -0.77 -4.26 3.42
CA ALA A 49 -0.24 -4.69 2.12
C ALA A 49 1.00 -3.86 1.70
N LEU A 50 1.00 -2.56 2.01
CA LEU A 50 2.16 -1.71 1.78
C LEU A 50 3.35 -2.11 2.66
N CYS A 51 3.15 -2.41 3.95
CA CYS A 51 4.21 -2.95 4.81
C CYS A 51 4.85 -4.20 4.21
N ASP A 52 4.02 -5.16 3.79
CA ASP A 52 4.48 -6.44 3.24
C ASP A 52 5.32 -6.23 1.97
N LEU A 53 4.89 -5.33 1.08
CA LEU A 53 5.62 -5.01 -0.14
C LEU A 53 6.92 -4.22 0.12
N MET A 54 6.96 -3.39 1.15
CA MET A 54 8.10 -2.51 1.45
C MET A 54 9.30 -3.24 2.05
N HIS A 55 9.16 -4.52 2.41
CA HIS A 55 10.29 -5.38 2.75
C HIS A 55 11.22 -5.64 1.54
N ASP A 56 10.68 -5.56 0.32
CA ASP A 56 11.44 -5.71 -0.91
C ASP A 56 11.93 -4.35 -1.43
N PRO A 57 13.25 -4.14 -1.57
CA PRO A 57 13.80 -2.84 -1.95
C PRO A 57 13.37 -2.38 -3.35
N GLU A 58 13.03 -3.29 -4.27
CA GLU A 58 12.51 -2.92 -5.60
C GLU A 58 11.16 -2.20 -5.50
N HIS A 59 10.26 -2.70 -4.66
CA HIS A 59 8.94 -2.10 -4.44
C HIS A 59 9.04 -0.75 -3.73
N VAL A 60 10.03 -0.56 -2.86
CA VAL A 60 10.29 0.73 -2.21
C VAL A 60 10.59 1.82 -3.25
N TYR A 61 11.40 1.53 -4.28
CA TYR A 61 11.68 2.51 -5.33
C TYR A 61 10.42 2.89 -6.11
N VAL A 62 9.60 1.90 -6.48
CA VAL A 62 8.36 2.14 -7.21
C VAL A 62 7.35 2.90 -6.34
N ALA A 63 7.29 2.64 -5.04
CA ALA A 63 6.42 3.36 -4.12
C ALA A 63 6.81 4.83 -3.95
N ILE A 64 8.11 5.15 -4.01
CA ILE A 64 8.60 6.53 -4.02
C ILE A 64 8.20 7.24 -5.32
N ASP A 65 8.39 6.59 -6.47
CA ASP A 65 8.00 7.12 -7.79
C ASP A 65 6.48 7.37 -7.90
N THR A 66 5.69 6.46 -7.32
CA THR A 66 4.22 6.52 -7.29
C THR A 66 3.69 7.62 -6.34
N GLY A 67 4.53 8.20 -5.50
CA GLY A 67 4.13 9.26 -4.56
C GLY A 67 3.51 8.74 -3.25
N CYS A 68 3.70 7.47 -2.89
CA CYS A 68 3.19 6.91 -1.63
C CYS A 68 3.73 7.65 -0.39
N LEU A 69 4.90 8.30 -0.50
CA LEU A 69 5.53 9.01 0.62
C LEU A 69 4.72 10.23 1.08
N GLU A 70 4.07 10.94 0.16
CA GLU A 70 3.20 12.07 0.51
C GLU A 70 1.92 11.60 1.20
N SER A 71 1.34 10.48 0.76
CA SER A 71 0.19 9.85 1.42
C SER A 71 0.55 9.35 2.83
N LEU A 72 1.70 8.70 3.00
CA LEU A 72 2.18 8.30 4.33
C LEU A 72 2.37 9.51 5.26
N LYS A 73 2.91 10.62 4.75
CA LYS A 73 3.06 11.86 5.52
C LYS A 73 1.72 12.45 5.95
N ALA A 74 0.68 12.33 5.12
CA ALA A 74 -0.68 12.72 5.49
C ALA A 74 -1.25 11.80 6.60
N LEU A 75 -1.02 10.50 6.49
CA LEU A 75 -1.50 9.48 7.46
C LEU A 75 -0.86 9.62 8.86
N LEU A 76 0.32 10.25 8.98
CA LEU A 76 0.89 10.61 10.29
C LEU A 76 0.01 11.57 11.10
N LYS A 77 -0.89 12.31 10.43
CA LYS A 77 -1.85 13.21 11.07
C LYS A 77 -3.23 12.57 11.26
N ASP A 78 -3.40 11.28 10.96
CA ASP A 78 -4.67 10.58 11.11
C ASP A 78 -5.05 10.46 12.60
N ASN A 79 -6.35 10.59 12.89
CA ASN A 79 -6.88 10.46 14.25
C ASN A 79 -6.73 9.04 14.81
N ASN A 80 -6.60 8.02 13.96
CA ASN A 80 -6.48 6.65 14.40
C ASN A 80 -5.04 6.27 14.77
N ASP A 81 -4.86 5.82 16.02
CA ASP A 81 -3.54 5.46 16.56
C ASP A 81 -2.88 4.29 15.82
N MET A 82 -3.65 3.27 15.41
CA MET A 82 -3.13 2.11 14.68
C MET A 82 -2.60 2.51 13.31
N VAL A 83 -3.33 3.38 12.60
CA VAL A 83 -2.92 3.94 11.30
C VAL A 83 -1.59 4.70 11.46
N ARG A 84 -1.45 5.51 12.51
CA ARG A 84 -0.19 6.22 12.77
C ARG A 84 0.97 5.28 13.07
N ILE A 85 0.76 4.29 13.94
CA ILE A 85 1.79 3.30 14.31
C ILE A 85 2.27 2.54 13.06
N LYS A 86 1.33 2.01 12.27
CA LYS A 86 1.67 1.28 11.03
C LYS A 86 2.33 2.17 9.98
N THR A 87 1.89 3.41 9.86
CA THR A 87 2.54 4.39 8.98
C THR A 87 3.99 4.65 9.39
N THR A 88 4.26 4.80 10.70
CA THR A 88 5.65 4.96 11.19
C THR A 88 6.51 3.72 10.98
N GLU A 89 5.92 2.52 11.06
CA GLU A 89 6.60 1.26 10.77
C GLU A 89 6.99 1.17 9.29
N VAL A 90 6.08 1.47 8.36
CA VAL A 90 6.40 1.54 6.93
C VAL A 90 7.52 2.55 6.67
N LEU A 91 7.41 3.76 7.22
CA LEU A 91 8.43 4.80 7.04
C LEU A 91 9.79 4.37 7.59
N TYR A 92 9.81 3.66 8.71
CA TYR A 92 11.03 3.08 9.27
C TYR A 92 11.62 2.04 8.33
N ILE A 93 10.82 1.10 7.80
CA ILE A 93 11.25 0.08 6.83
C ILE A 93 11.78 0.75 5.55
N MET A 94 11.08 1.74 5.00
CA MET A 94 11.58 2.48 3.83
C MET A 94 12.91 3.20 4.09
N ALA A 95 13.06 3.79 5.29
CA ALA A 95 14.27 4.50 5.70
C ALA A 95 15.45 3.54 5.93
N THR A 96 15.19 2.33 6.44
CA THR A 96 16.20 1.28 6.62
C THR A 96 16.59 0.62 5.30
N HIS A 97 15.64 0.41 4.38
CA HIS A 97 15.89 -0.29 3.13
C HIS A 97 16.57 0.57 2.04
N ASN A 98 16.17 1.84 1.80
CA ASN A 98 16.70 2.55 0.60
C ASN A 98 17.14 4.03 0.73
N VAL A 99 16.65 4.89 1.66
CA VAL A 99 16.79 6.36 1.43
C VAL A 99 17.33 7.20 2.60
N GLY A 100 17.57 6.64 3.79
CA GLY A 100 18.18 7.41 4.89
C GLY A 100 19.60 7.92 4.59
N ARG A 101 20.38 7.20 3.77
CA ARG A 101 21.83 7.46 3.58
C ARG A 101 22.16 8.32 2.36
N ASN A 102 21.35 8.30 1.29
CA ASN A 102 21.64 9.01 0.03
C ASN A 102 20.82 10.29 -0.18
N SER A 103 19.66 10.46 0.47
CA SER A 103 18.89 11.72 0.40
C SER A 103 19.54 12.85 1.20
N ASN A 104 20.22 12.52 2.30
CA ASN A 104 20.93 13.51 3.14
C ASN A 104 22.29 13.95 2.55
N ARG A 105 22.59 13.57 1.30
CA ARG A 105 23.89 13.79 0.66
C ARG A 105 23.85 14.63 -0.61
N LYS A 106 22.70 15.22 -0.96
CA LYS A 106 22.56 16.14 -2.10
C LYS A 106 22.13 17.56 -1.68
N ARG A 107 22.87 18.12 -0.72
CA ARG A 107 23.02 19.57 -0.51
C ARG A 107 24.44 19.86 0.00
N ARG A 108 25.43 19.70 -0.87
CA ARG A 108 26.72 20.39 -0.80
C ARG A 108 27.17 20.69 -2.21
#